data_AF-A0A662AD36-F1
#
_entry.id   AF-A0A662AD36-F1
#
_cell.length_a   1.000
_cell.length_b   1.000
_cell.length_c   1.000
_cell.angle_alpha   90.00
_cell.angle_beta   90.00
_cell.angle_gamma   90.00
#
_symmetry.space_group_name_H-M   'P 1'
#
loop_
_entity.id
_entity.type
_entity.pdbx_description
1 polymer ?
#
loop_
_entity_poly.entity_id
_entity_poly.type
_entity_poly.pdbx_seq_one_letter_code
_entity_poly.pdbx_strand_id
1 'polypeptide(L)'
;QKKYGKYTGWIGYTLGEVKYDFPIYGNEPFMASHDVTHEFKFVNSYKWKKWVFSATWIYGTGKPYTAPTGAYDLTMADGSVSSFITVGDKNTFRLPDYHRMDIAATMEFSIGDHAIGNLGFSIFNLYNRTNTWYKTFELVESELIETDVNLLGITPNITLSFKLR
;
A
#
# COMPACT_ATOMS: atom_id res chain seq x y z
N GLN A 1 -2.76 -4.86 -23.03
CA GLN A 1 -4.08 -4.41 -22.52
C GLN A 1 -5.17 -4.84 -23.48
N LYS A 2 -6.31 -5.33 -22.97
CA LYS A 2 -7.52 -5.64 -23.75
C LYS A 2 -8.59 -4.57 -23.49
N LYS A 3 -9.05 -3.91 -24.55
CA LYS A 3 -9.94 -2.73 -24.48
C LYS A 3 -11.37 -2.97 -24.95
N TYR A 4 -11.65 -4.05 -25.68
CA TYR A 4 -12.95 -4.28 -26.33
C TYR A 4 -13.54 -5.64 -26.02
N GLY A 5 -14.88 -5.70 -26.06
CA GLY A 5 -15.68 -6.89 -25.81
C GLY A 5 -16.21 -6.98 -24.38
N LYS A 6 -16.82 -8.12 -24.03
CA LYS A 6 -17.37 -8.36 -22.68
C LYS A 6 -16.30 -8.45 -21.60
N TYR A 7 -15.08 -8.82 -21.96
CA TYR A 7 -13.95 -8.96 -21.03
C TYR A 7 -12.87 -7.94 -21.40
N THR A 8 -12.49 -7.09 -20.45
CA THR A 8 -11.47 -6.05 -20.62
C THR A 8 -10.51 -6.07 -19.44
N GLY A 9 -9.30 -5.51 -19.60
CA GLY A 9 -8.31 -5.50 -18.53
C GLY A 9 -6.87 -5.45 -19.01
N TRP A 10 -5.94 -5.53 -18.07
CA TRP A 10 -4.51 -5.51 -18.33
C TRP A 10 -3.73 -6.21 -17.23
N ILE A 11 -2.55 -6.69 -17.60
CA ILE A 11 -1.51 -7.15 -16.70
C ILE A 11 -0.31 -6.24 -16.93
N GLY A 12 0.34 -5.84 -15.85
CA GLY A 12 1.56 -5.07 -15.86
C GLY A 12 2.55 -5.67 -14.86
N TYR A 13 3.82 -5.65 -15.24
CA TYR A 13 4.93 -5.97 -14.37
C TYR A 13 5.99 -4.89 -14.54
N THR A 14 6.46 -4.36 -13.41
CA THR A 14 7.55 -3.41 -13.35
C THR A 14 8.69 -4.06 -12.59
N LEU A 15 9.88 -4.04 -13.20
CA LEU A 15 11.15 -4.32 -12.55
C LEU A 15 11.96 -3.03 -12.56
N GLY A 16 12.30 -2.50 -11.39
CA GLY A 16 13.11 -1.29 -11.31
C GLY A 16 13.63 -1.07 -9.90
N GLU A 17 14.92 -0.76 -9.79
CA GLU A 17 15.58 -0.43 -8.52
C GLU A 17 15.87 1.06 -8.49
N VAL A 18 15.50 1.72 -7.39
CA VAL A 18 15.72 3.14 -7.17
C VAL A 18 16.63 3.34 -5.97
N LYS A 19 17.74 4.06 -6.19
CA LYS A 19 18.73 4.40 -5.17
C LYS A 19 18.83 5.91 -5.01
N TYR A 20 18.98 6.36 -3.78
CA TYR A 20 19.39 7.71 -3.45
C TYR A 20 20.90 7.80 -3.40
N ASP A 21 21.44 8.77 -4.11
CA ASP A 21 22.87 9.10 -4.12
C ASP A 21 23.00 10.59 -3.76
N PHE A 22 23.33 10.82 -2.49
CA PHE A 22 23.43 12.15 -1.91
C PHE A 22 24.75 12.24 -1.12
N PRO A 23 25.74 13.00 -1.60
CA PRO A 23 27.06 13.07 -0.97
C PRO A 23 27.05 13.53 0.50
N ILE A 24 26.06 14.35 0.89
CA ILE A 24 25.89 14.80 2.28
C ILE A 24 25.47 13.67 3.24
N TYR A 25 24.96 12.56 2.70
CA TYR A 25 24.38 11.46 3.46
C TYR A 25 25.25 10.20 3.48
N GLY A 26 26.43 10.24 2.87
CA GLY A 26 27.40 9.14 2.82
C GLY A 26 28.11 9.07 1.47
N ASN A 27 29.15 8.24 1.38
CA ASN A 27 29.87 7.99 0.13
C ASN A 27 29.21 6.89 -0.73
N GLU A 28 28.30 6.11 -0.14
CA GLU A 28 27.64 4.99 -0.81
C GLU A 28 26.15 5.28 -1.05
N PRO A 29 25.62 4.99 -2.24
CA PRO A 29 24.19 5.06 -2.51
C PRO A 29 23.40 4.07 -1.65
N PHE A 30 22.18 4.43 -1.28
CA PHE A 30 21.28 3.57 -0.48
C PHE A 30 19.90 3.48 -1.15
N MET A 31 19.12 2.45 -0.82
CA MET A 31 17.81 2.25 -1.45
C MET A 31 16.87 3.42 -1.16
N ALA A 32 16.09 3.84 -2.15
CA ALA A 32 15.09 4.86 -1.96
C ALA A 32 13.93 4.33 -1.12
N SER A 33 13.36 5.15 -0.23
CA SER A 33 12.26 4.76 0.65
C SER A 33 10.97 4.37 -0.08
N HIS A 34 10.84 4.77 -1.35
CA HIS A 34 9.71 4.43 -2.21
C HIS A 34 10.04 3.33 -3.23
N ASP A 35 11.23 2.74 -3.17
CA ASP A 35 11.65 1.65 -4.04
C ASP A 35 10.74 0.43 -3.86
N VAL A 36 10.28 -0.11 -4.99
CA VAL A 36 9.49 -1.35 -5.07
C VAL A 36 10.03 -2.11 -6.27
N THR A 37 11.01 -2.97 -6.02
CA THR A 37 11.80 -3.63 -7.08
C THR A 37 10.95 -4.43 -8.05
N HIS A 38 10.02 -5.23 -7.52
CA HIS A 38 9.07 -5.99 -8.32
C HIS A 38 7.67 -5.53 -7.99
N GLU A 39 6.93 -5.09 -9.00
CA GLU A 39 5.52 -4.74 -8.86
C GLU A 39 4.70 -5.41 -9.96
N PHE A 40 3.70 -6.19 -9.57
CA PHE A 40 2.77 -6.86 -10.45
C PHE A 40 1.37 -6.32 -10.23
N LYS A 41 0.68 -6.00 -11.32
CA LYS A 41 -0.70 -5.51 -11.31
C LYS A 41 -1.51 -6.26 -12.33
N PHE A 42 -2.64 -6.79 -11.91
CA PHE A 42 -3.65 -7.40 -12.76
C PHE A 42 -4.98 -6.72 -12.50
N VAL A 43 -5.53 -6.09 -13.53
CA VAL A 43 -6.84 -5.44 -13.47
C VAL A 43 -7.74 -6.05 -14.51
N ASN A 44 -8.91 -6.47 -14.08
CA ASN A 44 -9.87 -7.11 -14.94
C ASN A 44 -11.29 -6.59 -14.74
N SER A 45 -12.06 -6.58 -15.83
CA SER A 45 -13.48 -6.30 -15.82
C SER A 45 -14.23 -7.17 -16.82
N TYR A 46 -15.37 -7.72 -16.38
CA TYR A 46 -16.24 -8.58 -17.16
C TYR A 46 -17.69 -8.10 -17.10
N LYS A 47 -18.24 -7.75 -18.26
CA LYS A 47 -19.63 -7.32 -18.42
C LYS A 47 -20.53 -8.50 -18.80
N TRP A 48 -21.52 -8.76 -17.94
CA TRP A 48 -22.55 -9.78 -18.14
C TRP A 48 -23.94 -9.19 -17.96
N LYS A 49 -24.67 -9.00 -19.06
CA LYS A 49 -25.97 -8.32 -19.09
C LYS A 49 -25.85 -6.93 -18.45
N LYS A 50 -26.57 -6.71 -17.34
CA LYS A 50 -26.58 -5.47 -16.54
C LYS A 50 -25.45 -5.42 -15.49
N TRP A 51 -24.71 -6.51 -15.31
CA TRP A 51 -23.66 -6.62 -14.30
C TRP A 51 -22.29 -6.35 -14.91
N VAL A 52 -21.44 -5.67 -14.15
CA VAL A 52 -20.02 -5.49 -14.40
C VAL A 52 -19.29 -6.02 -13.18
N PHE A 53 -18.53 -7.09 -13.37
CA PHE A 53 -17.65 -7.64 -12.35
C PHE A 53 -16.24 -7.11 -12.57
N SER A 54 -15.57 -6.68 -11.51
CA SER A 54 -14.21 -6.17 -11.59
C SER A 54 -13.35 -6.84 -10.53
N ALA A 55 -12.11 -7.11 -10.89
CA ALA A 55 -11.11 -7.69 -9.99
C ALA A 55 -9.79 -6.94 -10.19
N THR A 56 -9.15 -6.55 -9.09
CA THR A 56 -7.82 -5.93 -9.11
C THR A 56 -6.93 -6.68 -8.14
N TRP A 57 -5.84 -7.20 -8.66
CA TRP A 57 -4.81 -7.88 -7.88
C TRP A 57 -3.50 -7.10 -8.01
N ILE A 58 -2.89 -6.81 -6.87
CA ILE A 58 -1.64 -6.07 -6.79
C ILE A 58 -0.70 -6.85 -5.89
N TYR A 59 0.52 -7.06 -6.37
CA TYR A 59 1.63 -7.57 -5.59
C TYR A 59 2.83 -6.65 -5.76
N GLY A 60 3.58 -6.43 -4.69
CA GLY A 60 4.84 -5.71 -4.78
C GLY A 60 5.78 -6.09 -3.66
N THR A 61 7.08 -6.08 -3.92
CA THR A 61 8.05 -6.30 -2.84
C THR A 61 7.98 -5.20 -1.80
N GLY A 62 8.28 -5.52 -0.55
CA GLY A 62 8.20 -4.55 0.54
C GLY A 62 9.15 -3.37 0.38
N LYS A 63 8.71 -2.20 0.85
CA LYS A 63 9.49 -0.97 0.76
C LYS A 63 10.68 -0.98 1.72
N PRO A 64 11.82 -0.38 1.34
CA PRO A 64 12.95 -0.22 2.23
C PRO A 64 12.64 0.69 3.42
N TYR A 65 13.20 0.37 4.58
CA TYR A 65 13.18 1.20 5.77
C TYR A 65 14.49 1.07 6.56
N THR A 66 14.78 2.09 7.37
CA THR A 66 15.95 2.10 8.26
C THR A 66 15.51 1.64 9.64
N ALA A 67 16.03 0.52 10.11
CA ALA A 67 15.79 0.05 11.46
C ALA A 67 16.80 0.69 12.43
N PRO A 68 16.38 1.11 13.63
CA PRO A 68 17.31 1.49 14.69
C PRO A 68 18.05 0.26 15.22
N THR A 69 19.33 0.42 15.55
CA THR A 69 20.18 -0.65 16.08
C THR A 69 20.16 -0.74 17.61
N GLY A 70 19.62 0.27 18.28
CA GLY A 70 19.45 0.27 19.73
C GLY A 70 19.07 1.64 20.29
N ALA A 71 18.88 1.68 21.60
CA ALA A 71 18.70 2.89 22.39
C ALA A 71 19.82 3.00 23.43
N TYR A 72 20.20 4.22 23.79
CA TYR A 72 21.20 4.46 24.83
C TYR A 72 20.89 5.74 25.61
N ASP A 73 21.29 5.76 26.88
CA ASP A 73 21.10 6.90 27.76
C ASP A 73 22.40 7.71 27.87
N LEU A 74 22.26 9.03 27.80
CA LEU A 74 23.34 9.99 27.99
C LEU A 74 23.02 10.89 29.18
N THR A 75 23.93 10.92 30.15
CA THR A 75 23.91 11.93 31.21
C THR A 75 24.48 13.24 30.68
N MET A 76 23.67 14.28 30.67
CA MET A 76 24.02 15.63 30.26
C MET A 76 24.86 16.35 31.32
N ALA A 77 25.48 17.47 30.93
CA ALA A 77 26.32 18.26 31.82
C ALA A 77 25.57 18.85 33.03
N ASP A 78 24.24 18.96 32.96
CA ASP A 78 23.36 19.40 34.04
C ASP A 78 22.89 18.25 34.96
N GLY A 79 23.35 17.02 34.72
CA GLY A 79 22.98 15.81 35.46
C GLY A 79 21.67 15.17 35.02
N SER A 80 20.95 15.73 34.04
CA SER A 80 19.78 15.09 33.45
C SER A 80 20.18 13.89 32.58
N VAL A 81 19.31 12.87 32.51
CA VAL A 81 19.50 11.72 31.62
C VAL A 81 18.56 11.87 30.43
N SER A 82 19.11 11.75 29.22
CA SER A 82 18.34 11.79 27.99
C SER A 82 18.65 10.54 27.15
N SER A 83 17.60 9.92 26.65
CA SER A 83 17.68 8.69 25.85
C SER A 83 17.72 9.02 24.37
N PHE A 84 18.61 8.35 23.64
CA PHE A 84 18.83 8.52 22.22
C PHE A 84 18.70 7.19 21.48
N ILE A 85 18.31 7.27 20.21
CA ILE A 85 18.22 6.11 19.31
C ILE A 85 19.47 6.07 18.43
N THR A 86 20.14 4.92 18.40
CA THR A 86 21.18 4.64 17.41
C THR A 86 20.49 4.16 16.13
N VAL A 87 20.69 4.89 15.04
CA VAL A 87 20.11 4.56 13.73
C VAL A 87 21.06 3.63 12.99
N GLY A 88 20.54 2.54 12.44
CA GLY A 88 21.31 1.60 11.62
C GLY A 88 21.58 2.09 10.20
N ASP A 89 22.05 1.18 9.37
CA ASP A 89 22.31 1.46 7.95
C ASP A 89 21.03 1.86 7.21
N LYS A 90 21.15 2.88 6.36
CA LYS A 90 20.01 3.50 5.68
C LYS A 90 19.32 2.52 4.73
N ASN A 91 18.03 2.28 4.99
CA ASN A 91 17.14 1.55 4.09
C ASN A 91 17.65 0.15 3.69
N THR A 92 18.34 -0.52 4.61
CA THR A 92 18.85 -1.89 4.40
C THR A 92 17.80 -2.97 4.67
N PHE A 93 16.80 -2.67 5.51
CA PHE A 93 15.69 -3.58 5.78
C PHE A 93 14.53 -3.29 4.84
N ARG A 94 13.66 -4.28 4.64
CA ARG A 94 12.44 -4.15 3.86
C ARG A 94 11.23 -4.60 4.65
N LEU A 95 10.12 -3.90 4.47
CA LEU A 95 8.83 -4.31 5.00
C LEU A 95 8.43 -5.67 4.41
N PRO A 96 7.44 -6.36 4.99
CA PRO A 96 6.82 -7.52 4.34
C PRO A 96 6.29 -7.13 2.96
N ASP A 97 6.36 -8.06 2.01
CA ASP A 97 5.82 -7.86 0.67
C ASP A 97 4.35 -7.43 0.72
N TYR A 98 3.93 -6.58 -0.21
CA TYR A 98 2.57 -6.11 -0.38
C TYR A 98 1.77 -7.06 -1.29
N HIS A 99 0.55 -7.41 -0.89
CA HIS A 99 -0.33 -8.24 -1.72
C HIS A 99 -1.80 -7.96 -1.39
N ARG A 100 -2.60 -7.64 -2.41
CA ARG A 100 -4.01 -7.28 -2.26
C ARG A 100 -4.84 -7.75 -3.45
N MET A 101 -6.01 -8.30 -3.15
CA MET A 101 -7.06 -8.56 -4.13
C MET A 101 -8.30 -7.77 -3.76
N ASP A 102 -8.80 -6.98 -4.69
CA ASP A 102 -10.05 -6.24 -4.58
C ASP A 102 -11.04 -6.80 -5.59
N ILE A 103 -12.30 -6.96 -5.18
CA ILE A 103 -13.38 -7.40 -6.07
C ILE A 103 -14.55 -6.43 -5.99
N ALA A 104 -15.25 -6.27 -7.11
CA ALA A 104 -16.45 -5.46 -7.17
C ALA A 104 -17.47 -6.05 -8.15
N ALA A 105 -18.75 -5.82 -7.86
CA ALA A 105 -19.86 -6.09 -8.75
C ALA A 105 -20.73 -4.83 -8.81
N THR A 106 -20.97 -4.35 -10.03
CA THR A 106 -21.81 -3.18 -10.28
C THR A 106 -22.98 -3.59 -11.17
N MET A 107 -24.19 -3.27 -10.75
CA MET A 107 -25.40 -3.44 -11.54
C MET A 107 -25.83 -2.09 -12.12
N GLU A 108 -25.86 -2.02 -13.45
CA GLU A 108 -26.40 -0.90 -14.21
C GLU A 108 -27.92 -1.09 -14.39
N PHE A 109 -28.72 -0.08 -14.09
CA PHE A 109 -30.17 -0.11 -14.31
C PHE A 109 -30.70 1.24 -14.80
N SER A 110 -31.87 1.23 -15.42
CA SER A 110 -32.53 2.43 -15.94
C SER A 110 -33.87 2.63 -15.23
N ILE A 111 -34.17 3.86 -14.85
CA ILE A 111 -35.46 4.27 -14.27
C ILE A 111 -36.23 5.02 -15.36
N GLY A 112 -36.99 4.28 -16.15
CA GLY A 112 -37.65 4.80 -17.35
C GLY A 112 -36.65 5.48 -18.30
N ASP A 113 -37.08 6.56 -18.94
CA ASP A 113 -36.23 7.39 -19.80
C ASP A 113 -35.52 8.55 -19.07
N HIS A 114 -35.77 8.70 -17.76
CA HIS A 114 -35.38 9.87 -16.99
C HIS A 114 -34.04 9.72 -16.25
N ALA A 115 -33.63 8.50 -15.90
CA ALA A 115 -32.40 8.30 -15.13
C ALA A 115 -31.71 6.96 -15.40
N ILE A 116 -30.39 6.96 -15.27
CA ILE A 116 -29.55 5.77 -15.24
C ILE A 116 -28.96 5.64 -13.84
N GLY A 117 -29.13 4.49 -13.21
CA GLY A 117 -28.62 4.16 -11.89
C GLY A 117 -27.52 3.10 -11.94
N ASN A 118 -26.61 3.16 -10.97
CA ASN A 118 -25.63 2.10 -10.71
C ASN A 118 -25.69 1.73 -9.24
N LEU A 119 -25.84 0.43 -8.96
CA LEU A 119 -25.70 -0.15 -7.63
C LEU A 119 -24.42 -0.96 -7.60
N GLY A 120 -23.46 -0.54 -6.79
CA GLY A 120 -22.15 -1.17 -6.66
C GLY A 120 -21.97 -1.82 -5.31
N PHE A 121 -21.35 -3.01 -5.31
CA PHE A 121 -20.83 -3.70 -4.15
C PHE A 121 -19.35 -3.95 -4.37
N SER A 122 -18.51 -3.67 -3.39
CA SER A 122 -17.07 -3.92 -3.48
C SER A 122 -16.52 -4.42 -2.16
N ILE A 123 -15.47 -5.22 -2.23
CA ILE A 123 -14.69 -5.68 -1.09
C ILE A 123 -13.24 -5.34 -1.39
N PHE A 124 -12.70 -4.42 -0.61
CA PHE A 124 -11.29 -4.10 -0.59
C PHE A 124 -10.55 -5.15 0.25
N ASN A 125 -9.38 -5.59 -0.22
CA ASN A 125 -8.53 -6.55 0.47
C ASN A 125 -9.28 -7.84 0.87
N LEU A 126 -9.76 -8.57 -0.13
CA LEU A 126 -10.56 -9.79 -0.01
C LEU A 126 -9.92 -10.86 0.90
N TYR A 127 -8.59 -10.95 0.93
CA TYR A 127 -7.86 -11.91 1.77
C TYR A 127 -7.77 -11.49 3.24
N ASN A 128 -8.24 -10.29 3.58
CA ASN A 128 -8.03 -9.66 4.88
C ASN A 128 -6.55 -9.64 5.31
N ARG A 129 -5.64 -9.44 4.34
CA ARG A 129 -4.20 -9.48 4.61
C ARG A 129 -3.78 -8.19 5.30
N THR A 130 -3.07 -8.30 6.42
CA THR A 130 -2.40 -7.16 7.05
C THR A 130 -1.26 -6.70 6.16
N ASN A 131 -1.35 -5.49 5.62
CA ASN A 131 -0.33 -4.89 4.77
C ASN A 131 0.30 -3.70 5.51
N THR A 132 1.55 -3.82 5.92
CA THR A 132 2.27 -2.73 6.61
C THR A 132 2.56 -1.58 5.65
N TRP A 133 2.15 -0.37 6.00
CA TRP A 133 2.43 0.84 5.21
C TRP A 133 3.80 1.41 5.57
N TYR A 134 4.06 1.58 6.86
CA TYR A 134 5.33 2.02 7.42
C TYR A 134 5.46 1.54 8.86
N LYS A 135 6.69 1.62 9.39
CA LYS A 135 7.00 1.34 10.80
C LYS A 135 7.34 2.64 11.50
N THR A 136 6.91 2.78 12.74
CA THR A 136 7.35 3.85 13.65
C THR A 136 8.20 3.26 14.76
N PHE A 137 9.16 4.05 15.20
CA PHE A 137 10.07 3.71 16.28
C PHE A 137 9.96 4.81 17.32
N GLU A 138 9.54 4.43 18.52
CA GLU A 138 9.40 5.33 19.65
C GLU A 138 10.25 4.79 20.80
N LEU A 139 10.75 5.70 21.62
CA LEU A 139 11.52 5.36 22.79
C LEU A 139 10.69 5.71 24.02
N VAL A 140 10.27 4.69 24.77
CA VAL A 140 9.43 4.82 25.96
C VAL A 140 10.18 4.15 27.11
N GLU A 141 10.49 4.91 28.16
CA GLU A 141 11.23 4.42 29.34
C GLU A 141 12.56 3.70 28.97
N SER A 142 13.34 4.28 28.05
CA SER A 142 14.58 3.69 27.53
C SER A 142 14.42 2.38 26.75
N GLU A 143 13.18 1.95 26.48
CA GLU A 143 12.88 0.82 25.60
C GLU A 143 12.46 1.31 24.21
N LEU A 144 13.05 0.68 23.18
CA LEU A 144 12.71 0.93 21.79
C LEU A 144 11.46 0.13 21.42
N ILE A 145 10.36 0.83 21.16
CA ILE A 145 9.10 0.26 20.71
C ILE A 145 8.98 0.41 19.19
N GLU A 146 8.82 -0.72 18.51
CA GLU A 146 8.50 -0.78 17.08
C GLU A 146 7.00 -0.96 16.89
N THR A 147 6.37 -0.13 16.05
CA THR A 147 4.94 -0.22 15.74
C THR A 147 4.70 -0.27 14.23
N ASP A 148 3.89 -1.25 13.82
CA ASP A 148 3.45 -1.42 12.43
C ASP A 148 2.19 -0.60 12.17
N VAL A 149 2.31 0.40 11.29
CA VAL A 149 1.15 1.13 10.79
C VAL A 149 0.62 0.40 9.55
N ASN A 150 -0.53 -0.24 9.72
CA ASN A 150 -1.11 -1.11 8.70
C ASN A 150 -2.15 -0.40 7.83
N LEU A 151 -2.25 -0.81 6.57
CA LEU A 151 -3.34 -0.45 5.68
C LEU A 151 -4.62 -1.18 6.10
N LEU A 152 -5.75 -0.73 5.53
CA LEU A 152 -7.06 -1.33 5.79
C LEU A 152 -7.07 -2.84 5.50
N GLY A 153 -7.71 -3.57 6.41
CA GLY A 153 -8.06 -4.98 6.21
C GLY A 153 -9.24 -5.13 5.25
N ILE A 154 -9.95 -6.24 5.35
CA ILE A 154 -11.15 -6.48 4.55
C ILE A 154 -12.17 -5.37 4.80
N THR A 155 -12.52 -4.64 3.74
CA THR A 155 -13.42 -3.49 3.85
C THR A 155 -14.53 -3.60 2.81
N PRO A 156 -15.76 -4.02 3.20
CA PRO A 156 -16.91 -4.03 2.30
C PRO A 156 -17.43 -2.60 2.09
N ASN A 157 -17.95 -2.34 0.89
CA ASN A 157 -18.53 -1.05 0.54
C ASN A 157 -19.72 -1.23 -0.41
N ILE A 158 -20.76 -0.41 -0.23
CA ILE A 158 -21.97 -0.35 -1.05
C ILE A 158 -22.12 1.07 -1.56
N THR A 159 -22.31 1.23 -2.86
CA THR A 159 -22.47 2.53 -3.50
C THR A 159 -23.73 2.56 -4.35
N LEU A 160 -24.49 3.64 -4.27
CA LEU A 160 -25.63 3.89 -5.15
C LEU A 160 -25.43 5.24 -5.82
N SER A 161 -25.47 5.26 -7.15
CA SER A 161 -25.34 6.48 -7.94
C SER A 161 -26.47 6.59 -8.95
N PHE A 162 -26.93 7.81 -9.21
CA PHE A 162 -27.91 8.10 -10.26
C PHE A 162 -27.42 9.26 -11.11
N LYS A 163 -27.65 9.16 -12.41
CA LYS A 163 -27.46 10.24 -13.36
C LYS A 163 -28.81 10.55 -14.00
N LEU A 164 -29.33 11.75 -13.70
CA LEU A 164 -30.51 12.31 -14.37
C LEU A 164 -30.14 12.67 -15.81
N ARG A 165 -31.05 12.41 -16.74
CA ARG A 165 -30.93 12.82 -18.14
C ARG A 165 -31.35 14.27 -18.34
#